data_AF-A0A2N1UDS8-F1
#
_entry.id   AF-A0A2N1UDS8-F1
#
_cell.length_a   1.000
_cell.length_b   1.000
_cell.length_c   1.000
_cell.angle_alpha   90.00
_cell.angle_beta   90.00
_cell.angle_gamma   90.00
#
_symmetry.space_group_name_H-M   'P 1'
#
loop_
_entity.id
_entity.type
_entity.pdbx_description
1 polymer ?
#
loop_
_entity_poly.entity_id
_entity_poly.type
_entity_poly.pdbx_seq_one_letter_code
_entity_poly.pdbx_strand_id
1 'polypeptide(L)'
;MQIMKKALMAVLITCIAVFSSGCVQESLVIPVAIIKGKVIVPPGQISRGVKITVAGTTTSTYTDDRGEYTLEMRKTGRYLLVARGRSFDVGYTWTDAATEQTTNAPNISLSTKIVGEALWLASIVDFPDAQSFNLKSIDPVWSPDIVKMYDDGSHGDLLANDGIYMLRLNNLTTGSQQYVFEYAKADGKTEIKTDPHQEYTRNGNSEIYILESTVKLARGYVTSDFDSINYSEVKLATKKGSRSMYLDSDGGYSFAMEGNGREYLVFRSINLHIRAIPIDLSTVTLYEVPTTTLSAKRSGELKVILVASDFTDVSNPTVVGSFKGWSNPQQLYDDGTNGDEVAGDGVYTRLFTGIAPGSYQYAFNINSENQVKDPYQESEDATYSIIGVK
;
A
#
# COMPACT_ATOMS: atom_id res chain seq x y z
N MET A 1 -46.36 -80.38 -40.06
CA MET A 1 -46.46 -78.97 -39.60
C MET A 1 -45.75 -78.70 -38.26
N GLN A 2 -44.78 -79.53 -37.84
CA GLN A 2 -44.10 -79.40 -36.53
C GLN A 2 -42.59 -79.09 -36.67
N ILE A 3 -42.03 -79.28 -37.88
CA ILE A 3 -40.61 -79.05 -38.20
C ILE A 3 -40.33 -77.59 -38.57
N MET A 4 -41.27 -76.89 -39.21
CA MET A 4 -41.15 -75.45 -39.54
C MET A 4 -41.10 -74.53 -38.31
N LYS A 5 -41.75 -74.91 -37.19
CA LYS A 5 -41.76 -74.09 -35.97
C LYS A 5 -40.41 -74.08 -35.24
N LYS A 6 -39.63 -75.16 -35.34
CA LYS A 6 -38.29 -75.24 -34.70
C LYS A 6 -37.23 -74.48 -35.49
N ALA A 7 -37.29 -74.50 -36.82
CA ALA A 7 -36.38 -73.72 -37.67
C ALA A 7 -36.64 -72.21 -37.56
N LEU A 8 -37.89 -71.78 -37.51
CA LEU A 8 -38.23 -70.36 -37.36
C LEU A 8 -37.84 -69.81 -35.98
N MET A 9 -37.96 -70.62 -34.93
CA MET A 9 -37.58 -70.23 -33.57
C MET A 9 -36.05 -70.18 -33.37
N ALA A 10 -35.29 -71.05 -34.03
CA ALA A 10 -33.83 -70.99 -34.04
C ALA A 10 -33.31 -69.75 -34.80
N VAL A 11 -33.92 -69.39 -35.92
CA VAL A 11 -33.58 -68.16 -36.65
C VAL A 11 -33.95 -66.91 -35.85
N LEU A 12 -35.08 -66.91 -35.14
CA LEU A 12 -35.49 -65.76 -34.31
C LEU A 12 -34.58 -65.55 -33.08
N ILE A 13 -34.11 -66.63 -32.44
CA ILE A 13 -33.17 -66.55 -31.31
C ILE A 13 -31.77 -66.11 -31.78
N THR A 14 -31.37 -66.50 -32.99
CA THR A 14 -30.09 -66.07 -33.57
C THR A 14 -30.12 -64.61 -34.01
N CYS A 15 -31.27 -64.09 -34.49
CA CYS A 15 -31.40 -62.66 -34.81
C CYS A 15 -31.42 -61.77 -33.55
N ILE A 16 -31.98 -62.21 -32.42
CA ILE A 16 -31.99 -61.41 -31.18
C ILE A 16 -30.59 -61.28 -30.56
N ALA A 17 -29.72 -62.29 -30.73
CA ALA A 17 -28.34 -62.24 -30.24
C ALA A 17 -27.39 -61.34 -31.07
N VAL A 18 -27.76 -61.00 -32.31
CA VAL A 18 -26.93 -60.16 -33.20
C VAL A 18 -27.31 -58.67 -33.14
N PHE A 19 -28.52 -58.34 -32.69
CA PHE A 19 -28.96 -56.95 -32.46
C PHE A 19 -28.83 -56.48 -31.01
N SER A 20 -28.32 -57.30 -30.10
CA SER A 20 -27.80 -56.86 -28.80
C SER A 20 -26.34 -56.39 -28.89
N SER A 21 -25.94 -55.80 -30.02
CA SER A 21 -24.83 -54.85 -30.05
C SER A 21 -25.25 -53.66 -29.20
N GLY A 22 -25.02 -53.79 -27.89
CA GLY A 22 -25.15 -52.69 -26.96
C GLY A 22 -24.47 -51.49 -27.58
N CYS A 23 -25.16 -50.34 -27.56
CA CYS A 23 -24.51 -49.07 -27.84
C CYS A 23 -23.27 -49.02 -26.94
N VAL A 24 -22.10 -49.29 -27.52
CA VAL A 24 -20.84 -48.90 -26.93
C VAL A 24 -20.86 -47.40 -27.06
N GLN A 25 -21.50 -46.76 -26.09
CA GLN A 25 -21.35 -45.35 -25.86
C GLN A 25 -19.90 -45.24 -25.41
N GLU A 26 -18.99 -45.08 -26.37
CA GLU A 26 -17.62 -44.66 -26.10
C GLU A 26 -17.76 -43.34 -25.36
N SER A 27 -17.77 -43.43 -24.03
CA SER A 27 -17.50 -42.29 -23.18
C SER A 27 -16.13 -41.82 -23.64
N LEU A 28 -16.10 -40.70 -24.34
CA LEU A 28 -14.87 -40.02 -24.69
C LEU A 28 -14.24 -39.57 -23.36
N VAL A 29 -13.47 -40.46 -22.74
CA VAL A 29 -12.67 -40.15 -21.56
C VAL A 29 -11.54 -39.29 -22.07
N ILE A 30 -11.69 -37.97 -21.92
CA ILE A 30 -10.60 -37.04 -22.19
C ILE A 30 -9.58 -37.25 -21.08
N PRO A 31 -8.37 -37.74 -21.36
CA PRO A 31 -7.39 -38.01 -20.33
C PRO A 31 -6.98 -36.70 -19.64
N VAL A 32 -7.05 -36.68 -18.31
CA VAL A 32 -6.70 -35.52 -17.48
C VAL A 32 -5.69 -35.91 -16.41
N ALA A 33 -4.72 -35.05 -16.17
CA ALA A 33 -3.84 -35.11 -15.01
C ALA A 33 -4.49 -34.31 -13.86
N ILE A 34 -4.50 -34.87 -12.66
CA ILE A 34 -5.00 -34.20 -11.46
C ILE A 34 -3.80 -33.75 -10.63
N ILE A 35 -3.70 -32.46 -10.34
CA ILE A 35 -2.67 -31.91 -9.46
C ILE A 35 -3.34 -31.51 -8.15
N LYS A 36 -2.91 -32.09 -7.04
CA LYS A 36 -3.32 -31.70 -5.69
C LYS A 36 -2.17 -31.01 -4.98
N GLY A 37 -2.44 -30.04 -4.13
CA GLY A 37 -1.40 -29.40 -3.33
C GLY A 37 -1.97 -28.61 -2.17
N LYS A 38 -1.07 -27.96 -1.43
CA LYS A 38 -1.42 -27.17 -0.26
C LYS A 38 -0.64 -25.87 -0.20
N VAL A 39 -1.35 -24.78 0.09
CA VAL A 39 -0.75 -23.50 0.48
C VAL A 39 -0.59 -23.45 1.99
N ILE A 40 0.62 -23.08 2.43
CA ILE A 40 0.93 -22.86 3.84
C ILE A 40 1.00 -21.35 4.06
N VAL A 41 0.13 -20.83 4.93
CA VAL A 41 0.14 -19.44 5.37
C VAL A 41 0.67 -19.35 6.81
N PRO A 42 1.08 -18.17 7.30
CA PRO A 42 1.57 -18.02 8.66
C PRO A 42 0.52 -18.41 9.72
N PRO A 43 0.94 -18.83 10.93
CA PRO A 43 0.02 -19.24 11.98
C PRO A 43 -1.05 -18.18 12.30
N GLY A 44 -2.29 -18.62 12.48
CA GLY A 44 -3.43 -17.75 12.77
C GLY A 44 -4.05 -17.06 11.55
N GLN A 45 -3.47 -17.24 10.36
CA GLN A 45 -4.05 -16.76 9.10
C GLN A 45 -4.89 -17.84 8.42
N ILE A 46 -5.85 -17.40 7.60
CA ILE A 46 -6.75 -18.28 6.84
C ILE A 46 -6.32 -18.22 5.37
N SER A 47 -6.11 -19.38 4.75
CA SER A 47 -5.72 -19.51 3.34
C SER A 47 -6.86 -19.29 2.35
N ARG A 48 -8.13 -19.35 2.79
CA ARG A 48 -9.30 -19.15 1.94
C ARG A 48 -9.17 -17.85 1.13
N GLY A 49 -9.30 -17.96 -0.19
CA GLY A 49 -9.19 -16.83 -1.11
C GLY A 49 -7.79 -16.64 -1.71
N VAL A 50 -6.80 -17.47 -1.36
CA VAL A 50 -5.58 -17.58 -2.16
C VAL A 50 -5.93 -18.27 -3.49
N LYS A 51 -5.65 -17.58 -4.59
CA LYS A 51 -5.84 -18.07 -5.95
C LYS A 51 -4.58 -18.80 -6.40
N ILE A 52 -4.75 -20.02 -6.90
CA ILE A 52 -3.71 -20.78 -7.58
C ILE A 52 -3.94 -20.65 -9.08
N THR A 53 -2.90 -20.25 -9.79
CA THR A 53 -2.90 -20.08 -11.25
C THR A 53 -1.79 -20.92 -11.85
N VAL A 54 -1.96 -21.37 -13.08
CA VAL A 54 -0.95 -22.15 -13.80
C VAL A 54 -0.38 -21.29 -14.92
N ALA A 55 0.92 -20.98 -14.83
CA ALA A 55 1.61 -20.13 -15.79
C ALA A 55 1.50 -20.66 -17.22
N GLY A 56 1.38 -19.75 -18.19
CA GLY A 56 1.18 -20.06 -19.61
C GLY A 56 -0.21 -20.61 -19.95
N THR A 57 -1.16 -20.58 -19.00
CA THR A 57 -2.54 -21.06 -19.21
C THR A 57 -3.57 -20.14 -18.55
N THR A 58 -4.86 -20.38 -18.81
CA THR A 58 -5.96 -19.72 -18.10
C THR A 58 -6.49 -20.51 -16.91
N THR A 59 -5.89 -21.67 -16.61
CA THR A 59 -6.34 -22.57 -15.56
C THR A 59 -6.05 -21.97 -14.19
N SER A 60 -7.06 -21.97 -13.32
CA SER A 60 -6.91 -21.52 -11.93
C SER A 60 -7.90 -22.21 -11.01
N THR A 61 -7.62 -22.16 -9.72
CA THR A 61 -8.50 -22.62 -8.64
C THR A 61 -8.27 -21.76 -7.40
N TYR A 62 -9.07 -21.94 -6.36
CA TYR A 62 -8.87 -21.30 -5.06
C TYR A 62 -8.64 -22.35 -3.99
N THR A 63 -7.83 -22.00 -3.00
CA THR A 63 -7.64 -22.88 -1.84
C THR A 63 -8.85 -22.84 -0.91
N ASP A 64 -9.10 -23.96 -0.23
CA ASP A 64 -10.05 -24.03 0.86
C ASP A 64 -9.49 -23.48 2.19
N ASP A 65 -10.22 -23.68 3.30
CA ASP A 65 -9.82 -23.26 4.65
C ASP A 65 -8.58 -23.96 5.19
N ARG A 66 -8.25 -25.12 4.63
CA ARG A 66 -7.06 -25.90 4.99
C ARG A 66 -5.88 -25.56 4.09
N GLY A 67 -6.09 -24.74 3.07
CA GLY A 67 -5.08 -24.37 2.07
C GLY A 67 -4.99 -25.38 0.94
N GLU A 68 -5.87 -26.38 0.89
CA GLU A 68 -5.83 -27.44 -0.11
C GLU A 68 -6.42 -26.94 -1.43
N TYR A 69 -5.85 -27.40 -2.55
CA TYR A 69 -6.34 -27.11 -3.89
C TYR A 69 -6.25 -28.33 -4.81
N THR A 70 -7.06 -28.33 -5.87
CA THR A 70 -7.03 -29.33 -6.94
C THR A 70 -7.15 -28.64 -8.30
N LEU A 71 -6.31 -29.05 -9.25
CA LEU A 71 -6.25 -28.57 -10.63
C LEU A 71 -6.34 -29.76 -11.60
N GLU A 72 -6.95 -29.55 -12.76
CA GLU A 72 -7.02 -30.54 -13.84
C GLU A 72 -6.27 -30.03 -15.07
N MET A 73 -5.33 -30.82 -15.56
CA MET A 73 -4.50 -30.50 -16.73
C MET A 73 -4.74 -31.51 -17.84
N ARG A 74 -4.90 -31.05 -19.08
CA ARG A 74 -5.20 -31.91 -20.24
C ARG A 74 -3.96 -32.45 -20.97
N LYS A 75 -2.77 -32.09 -20.51
CA LYS A 75 -1.50 -32.49 -21.13
C LYS A 75 -0.57 -33.01 -20.04
N THR A 76 0.33 -33.88 -20.44
CA THR A 76 1.49 -34.24 -19.62
C THR A 76 2.53 -33.13 -19.76
N GLY A 77 3.16 -32.74 -18.66
CA GLY A 77 4.21 -31.72 -18.68
C GLY A 77 4.60 -31.21 -17.31
N ARG A 78 5.57 -30.28 -17.32
CA ARG A 78 5.99 -29.53 -16.15
C ARG A 78 5.22 -28.23 -16.07
N TYR A 79 4.66 -27.92 -14.89
CA TYR A 79 3.79 -26.78 -14.64
C TYR A 79 4.37 -25.90 -13.53
N LEU A 80 4.35 -24.59 -13.76
CA LEU A 80 4.61 -23.58 -12.72
C LEU A 80 3.27 -23.16 -12.11
N LEU A 81 3.10 -23.48 -10.84
CA LEU A 81 1.93 -23.09 -10.04
C LEU A 81 2.27 -21.82 -9.27
N VAL A 82 1.44 -20.79 -9.41
CA VAL A 82 1.60 -19.51 -8.72
C VAL A 82 0.41 -19.29 -7.80
N ALA A 83 0.71 -19.07 -6.52
CA ALA A 83 -0.27 -18.76 -5.48
C ALA A 83 -0.21 -17.27 -5.14
N ARG A 84 -1.35 -16.58 -5.19
CA ARG A 84 -1.44 -15.18 -4.78
C ARG A 84 -2.76 -14.91 -4.05
N GLY A 85 -2.71 -14.08 -3.01
CA GLY A 85 -3.89 -13.62 -2.29
C GLY A 85 -3.70 -12.21 -1.74
N ARG A 86 -4.81 -11.50 -1.49
CA ARG A 86 -4.77 -10.07 -1.10
C ARG A 86 -3.95 -9.79 0.17
N SER A 87 -3.87 -10.74 1.10
CA SER A 87 -3.17 -10.61 2.38
C SER A 87 -1.78 -11.26 2.40
N PHE A 88 -1.38 -11.91 1.31
CA PHE A 88 -0.16 -12.70 1.25
C PHE A 88 0.70 -12.28 0.07
N ASP A 89 2.02 -12.38 0.22
CA ASP A 89 2.92 -12.25 -0.91
C ASP A 89 2.73 -13.40 -1.89
N VAL A 90 3.12 -13.18 -3.14
CA VAL A 90 3.10 -14.21 -4.18
C VAL A 90 4.12 -15.31 -3.87
N GLY A 91 3.76 -16.56 -4.12
CA GLY A 91 4.66 -17.71 -4.03
C GLY A 91 4.43 -18.67 -5.18
N TYR A 92 5.39 -19.57 -5.41
CA TYR A 92 5.32 -20.50 -6.55
C TYR A 92 5.90 -21.88 -6.22
N THR A 93 5.56 -22.86 -7.05
CA THR A 93 6.25 -24.16 -7.10
C THR A 93 6.18 -24.77 -8.49
N TRP A 94 7.17 -25.58 -8.83
CA TRP A 94 7.12 -26.46 -9.99
C TRP A 94 6.49 -27.81 -9.66
N THR A 95 5.78 -28.41 -10.61
CA THR A 95 5.29 -29.79 -10.52
C THR A 95 5.26 -30.45 -11.89
N ASP A 96 5.64 -31.72 -11.97
CA ASP A 96 5.47 -32.54 -13.16
C ASP A 96 4.16 -33.31 -13.04
N ALA A 97 3.33 -33.32 -14.07
CA ALA A 97 2.06 -34.05 -14.07
C ALA A 97 1.89 -34.85 -15.35
N ALA A 98 1.39 -36.07 -15.21
CA ALA A 98 1.07 -36.97 -16.32
C ALA A 98 -0.44 -37.20 -16.41
N THR A 99 -0.97 -37.25 -17.62
CA THR A 99 -2.39 -37.55 -17.86
C THR A 99 -2.79 -38.89 -17.25
N GLU A 100 -4.03 -38.98 -16.77
CA GLU A 100 -4.59 -40.15 -16.07
C GLU A 100 -3.94 -40.46 -14.71
N GLN A 101 -3.10 -39.55 -14.20
CA GLN A 101 -2.48 -39.67 -12.88
C GLN A 101 -2.88 -38.53 -11.95
N THR A 102 -2.84 -38.81 -10.65
CA THR A 102 -2.91 -37.77 -9.61
C THR A 102 -1.51 -37.52 -9.06
N THR A 103 -1.05 -36.27 -9.12
CA THR A 103 0.23 -35.83 -8.58
C THR A 103 0.01 -34.90 -7.39
N ASN A 104 0.81 -35.08 -6.33
CA ASN A 104 0.87 -34.12 -5.22
C ASN A 104 2.00 -33.12 -5.49
N ALA A 105 1.64 -31.87 -5.74
CA ALA A 105 2.58 -30.77 -5.88
C ALA A 105 3.24 -30.45 -4.52
N PRO A 106 4.47 -29.91 -4.52
CA PRO A 106 5.08 -29.37 -3.31
C PRO A 106 4.20 -28.27 -2.68
N ASN A 107 4.33 -28.09 -1.37
CA ASN A 107 3.60 -27.04 -0.67
C ASN A 107 4.11 -25.67 -1.09
N ILE A 108 3.21 -24.71 -1.28
CA ILE A 108 3.56 -23.31 -1.55
C ILE A 108 3.46 -22.55 -0.23
N SER A 109 4.58 -22.07 0.30
CA SER A 109 4.59 -21.26 1.53
C SER A 109 4.48 -19.79 1.19
N LEU A 110 3.52 -19.10 1.79
CA LEU A 110 3.31 -17.66 1.61
C LEU A 110 3.67 -16.89 2.87
N SER A 111 4.28 -15.73 2.68
CA SER A 111 4.44 -14.73 3.74
C SER A 111 3.23 -13.81 3.77
N THR A 112 2.89 -13.26 4.93
CA THR A 112 1.95 -12.14 5.00
C THR A 112 2.56 -10.93 4.31
N LYS A 113 1.74 -10.16 3.59
CA LYS A 113 2.18 -8.87 3.06
C LYS A 113 2.66 -7.96 4.19
N ILE A 114 3.66 -7.16 3.87
CA ILE A 114 4.14 -6.10 4.75
C ILE A 114 3.46 -4.80 4.32
N VAL A 115 3.06 -3.98 5.29
CA VAL A 115 2.44 -2.68 5.03
C VAL A 115 3.40 -1.78 4.25
N GLY A 116 2.91 -1.15 3.19
CA GLY A 116 3.72 -0.30 2.32
C GLY A 116 4.69 -1.07 1.42
N GLU A 117 4.61 -2.41 1.38
CA GLU A 117 5.43 -3.25 0.50
C GLU A 117 4.56 -4.14 -0.39
N ALA A 118 5.14 -4.57 -1.51
CA ALA A 118 4.59 -5.64 -2.33
C ALA A 118 5.68 -6.42 -3.04
N LEU A 119 5.34 -7.67 -3.35
CA LEU A 119 6.16 -8.60 -4.13
C LEU A 119 5.45 -8.95 -5.44
N TRP A 120 6.12 -8.70 -6.55
CA TRP A 120 5.68 -9.07 -7.90
C TRP A 120 6.46 -10.27 -8.42
N LEU A 121 5.80 -11.05 -9.27
CA LEU A 121 6.35 -12.21 -9.96
C LEU A 121 6.02 -12.10 -11.44
N ALA A 122 7.02 -12.25 -12.28
CA ALA A 122 6.89 -12.48 -13.72
C ALA A 122 7.67 -13.74 -14.09
N SER A 123 7.24 -14.47 -15.11
CA SER A 123 7.89 -15.72 -15.50
C SER A 123 8.07 -15.82 -17.01
N ILE A 124 9.17 -16.44 -17.45
CA ILE A 124 9.34 -16.78 -18.87
C ILE A 124 8.33 -17.84 -19.34
N VAL A 125 7.62 -18.52 -18.44
CA VAL A 125 6.55 -19.47 -18.81
C VAL A 125 5.34 -18.71 -19.35
N ASP A 126 5.00 -17.57 -18.75
CA ASP A 126 3.93 -16.69 -19.22
C ASP A 126 4.33 -15.84 -20.42
N PHE A 127 5.64 -15.51 -20.50
CA PHE A 127 6.22 -14.66 -21.55
C PHE A 127 7.45 -15.36 -22.18
N PRO A 128 7.24 -16.36 -23.07
CA PRO A 128 8.31 -17.24 -23.58
C PRO A 128 9.40 -16.54 -24.38
N ASP A 129 9.11 -15.35 -24.90
CA ASP A 129 10.01 -14.54 -25.70
C ASP A 129 10.69 -13.41 -24.91
N ALA A 130 10.42 -13.31 -23.60
CA ALA A 130 11.05 -12.34 -22.72
C ALA A 130 12.53 -12.67 -22.43
N GLN A 131 13.35 -11.62 -22.36
CA GLN A 131 14.76 -11.65 -21.93
C GLN A 131 14.98 -10.88 -20.62
N SER A 132 14.07 -9.95 -20.29
CA SER A 132 14.08 -9.19 -19.05
C SER A 132 12.71 -8.60 -18.79
N PHE A 133 12.41 -8.33 -17.52
CA PHE A 133 11.15 -7.72 -17.10
C PHE A 133 11.38 -6.41 -16.34
N ASN A 134 10.47 -5.47 -16.54
CA ASN A 134 10.27 -4.28 -15.75
C ASN A 134 8.83 -4.25 -15.24
N LEU A 135 8.64 -3.77 -14.03
CA LEU A 135 7.35 -3.40 -13.46
C LEU A 135 7.08 -1.93 -13.77
N LYS A 136 5.93 -1.63 -14.37
CA LYS A 136 5.50 -0.26 -14.66
C LYS A 136 4.25 0.09 -13.85
N SER A 137 4.37 1.11 -13.01
CA SER A 137 3.24 1.67 -12.24
C SER A 137 2.30 2.47 -13.16
N ILE A 138 1.00 2.44 -12.85
CA ILE A 138 -0.04 3.16 -13.61
C ILE A 138 -0.82 4.10 -12.71
N ASP A 139 -1.34 3.61 -11.59
CA ASP A 139 -2.18 4.41 -10.69
C ASP A 139 -2.21 3.87 -9.25
N PRO A 140 -1.72 4.67 -8.27
CA PRO A 140 -0.87 5.84 -8.47
C PRO A 140 0.43 5.52 -9.19
N VAL A 141 0.99 6.50 -9.88
CA VAL A 141 2.33 6.41 -10.48
C VAL A 141 3.36 6.63 -9.40
N TRP A 142 4.33 5.71 -9.26
CA TRP A 142 5.44 5.83 -8.31
C TRP A 142 6.67 6.44 -8.98
N SER A 143 7.70 6.76 -8.21
CA SER A 143 8.99 7.21 -8.73
C SER A 143 10.11 6.28 -8.27
N PRO A 144 10.88 5.66 -9.18
CA PRO A 144 10.68 5.67 -10.64
C PRO A 144 9.40 4.93 -11.06
N ASP A 145 8.81 5.32 -12.19
CA ASP A 145 7.55 4.76 -12.69
C ASP A 145 7.73 3.38 -13.34
N ILE A 146 8.96 3.07 -13.76
CA ILE A 146 9.41 1.78 -14.29
C ILE A 146 10.58 1.27 -13.45
N VAL A 147 10.49 0.04 -12.96
CA VAL A 147 11.51 -0.62 -12.13
C VAL A 147 11.86 -1.99 -12.68
N LYS A 148 13.15 -2.31 -12.76
CA LYS A 148 13.63 -3.61 -13.23
C LYS A 148 13.25 -4.74 -12.24
N MET A 149 12.90 -5.91 -12.76
CA MET A 149 12.73 -7.16 -12.00
C MET A 149 13.94 -8.08 -12.16
N TYR A 150 14.15 -9.00 -11.21
CA TYR A 150 15.39 -9.77 -11.07
C TYR A 150 15.15 -11.29 -10.95
N ASP A 151 15.98 -12.08 -11.63
CA ASP A 151 16.07 -13.55 -11.58
C ASP A 151 17.50 -13.93 -11.13
N ASP A 152 17.88 -13.45 -9.95
CA ASP A 152 19.25 -13.49 -9.43
C ASP A 152 19.33 -13.93 -7.95
N GLY A 153 18.23 -14.45 -7.39
CA GLY A 153 18.11 -14.83 -5.98
C GLY A 153 18.00 -13.64 -5.01
N SER A 154 17.74 -12.43 -5.51
CA SER A 154 17.50 -11.23 -4.72
C SER A 154 16.08 -10.66 -4.94
N HIS A 155 15.72 -9.58 -4.24
CA HIS A 155 14.40 -8.93 -4.38
C HIS A 155 13.18 -9.85 -4.20
N GLY A 156 13.34 -10.93 -3.43
CA GLY A 156 12.31 -11.93 -3.18
C GLY A 156 12.31 -13.10 -4.17
N ASP A 157 13.26 -13.15 -5.10
CA ASP A 157 13.57 -14.33 -5.89
C ASP A 157 14.20 -15.42 -5.00
N LEU A 158 13.70 -16.65 -5.13
CA LEU A 158 14.15 -17.79 -4.35
C LEU A 158 15.35 -18.49 -5.01
N LEU A 159 15.44 -18.46 -6.35
CA LEU A 159 16.40 -19.24 -7.11
C LEU A 159 16.89 -18.47 -8.34
N ALA A 160 18.15 -18.05 -8.31
CA ALA A 160 18.77 -17.34 -9.44
C ALA A 160 18.78 -18.16 -10.73
N ASN A 161 18.46 -17.51 -11.85
CA ASN A 161 18.43 -18.04 -13.22
C ASN A 161 17.46 -19.20 -13.43
N ASP A 162 16.32 -19.21 -12.73
CA ASP A 162 15.27 -20.21 -12.91
C ASP A 162 14.16 -19.76 -13.88
N GLY A 163 14.29 -18.55 -14.43
CA GLY A 163 13.32 -17.93 -15.34
C GLY A 163 12.15 -17.24 -14.62
N ILE A 164 12.22 -17.09 -13.30
CA ILE A 164 11.22 -16.42 -12.49
C ILE A 164 11.82 -15.12 -11.97
N TYR A 165 11.24 -14.02 -12.41
CA TYR A 165 11.68 -12.69 -12.07
C TYR A 165 10.81 -12.16 -10.94
N MET A 166 11.47 -11.72 -9.88
CA MET A 166 10.82 -11.16 -8.71
C MET A 166 11.25 -9.72 -8.49
N LEU A 167 10.36 -8.95 -7.89
CA LEU A 167 10.66 -7.60 -7.42
C LEU A 167 9.88 -7.33 -6.16
N ARG A 168 10.59 -7.03 -5.08
CA ARG A 168 10.01 -6.43 -3.88
C ARG A 168 10.24 -4.94 -3.91
N LEU A 169 9.16 -4.16 -3.84
CA LEU A 169 9.24 -2.72 -3.57
C LEU A 169 8.72 -2.43 -2.18
N ASN A 170 9.32 -1.40 -1.58
CA ASN A 170 8.90 -0.82 -0.32
C ASN A 170 8.50 0.63 -0.54
N ASN A 171 8.01 1.27 0.52
CA ASN A 171 7.58 2.66 0.51
C ASN A 171 6.49 2.97 -0.53
N LEU A 172 5.59 2.01 -0.75
CA LEU A 172 4.48 2.15 -1.68
C LEU A 172 3.29 2.81 -1.01
N THR A 173 2.54 3.61 -1.79
CA THR A 173 1.25 4.12 -1.36
C THR A 173 0.33 2.96 -0.96
N THR A 174 -0.24 3.01 0.22
CA THR A 174 -1.16 1.96 0.69
C THR A 174 -2.47 1.96 -0.11
N GLY A 175 -3.14 0.80 -0.20
CA GLY A 175 -4.37 0.65 -0.94
C GLY A 175 -4.19 -0.01 -2.30
N SER A 176 -5.13 0.22 -3.20
CA SER A 176 -5.20 -0.43 -4.51
C SER A 176 -4.29 0.23 -5.53
N GLN A 177 -3.41 -0.56 -6.15
CA GLN A 177 -2.36 -0.11 -7.06
C GLN A 177 -2.48 -0.80 -8.42
N GLN A 178 -2.50 -0.01 -9.51
CA GLN A 178 -2.50 -0.53 -10.88
C GLN A 178 -1.10 -0.56 -11.46
N TYR A 179 -0.79 -1.65 -12.17
CA TYR A 179 0.50 -1.86 -12.83
C TYR A 179 0.37 -2.72 -14.08
N VAL A 180 1.46 -2.80 -14.84
CA VAL A 180 1.68 -3.74 -15.96
C VAL A 180 3.14 -4.18 -15.97
N PHE A 181 3.42 -5.29 -16.65
CA PHE A 181 4.78 -5.69 -16.98
C PHE A 181 5.18 -5.13 -18.34
N GLU A 182 6.37 -4.57 -18.40
CA GLU A 182 7.07 -4.24 -19.63
C GLU A 182 8.24 -5.20 -19.77
N TYR A 183 8.33 -5.97 -20.86
CA TYR A 183 9.41 -6.93 -21.06
C TYR A 183 10.09 -6.77 -22.40
N ALA A 184 11.40 -7.01 -22.43
CA ALA A 184 12.22 -6.91 -23.64
C ALA A 184 12.37 -8.29 -24.29
N LYS A 185 12.32 -8.32 -25.62
CA LYS A 185 12.54 -9.53 -26.44
C LYS A 185 13.96 -9.59 -26.98
N ALA A 186 14.34 -10.74 -27.52
CA ALA A 186 15.66 -10.96 -28.13
C ALA A 186 15.94 -10.02 -29.33
N ASP A 187 14.91 -9.51 -30.00
CA ASP A 187 15.05 -8.53 -31.10
C ASP A 187 15.18 -7.07 -30.61
N GLY A 188 15.22 -6.86 -29.29
CA GLY A 188 15.33 -5.55 -28.65
C GLY A 188 14.01 -4.78 -28.50
N LYS A 189 12.88 -5.32 -28.97
CA LYS A 189 11.56 -4.69 -28.78
C LYS A 189 11.04 -4.91 -27.37
N THR A 190 10.26 -3.94 -26.90
CA THR A 190 9.55 -4.00 -25.62
C THR A 190 8.05 -4.21 -25.83
N GLU A 191 7.43 -5.06 -25.04
CA GLU A 191 5.96 -5.23 -25.00
C GLU A 191 5.42 -5.00 -23.59
N ILE A 192 4.19 -4.48 -23.52
CA ILE A 192 3.48 -4.22 -22.27
C ILE A 192 2.32 -5.20 -22.15
N LYS A 193 2.24 -5.90 -21.02
CA LYS A 193 1.16 -6.83 -20.72
C LYS A 193 0.77 -6.81 -19.25
N THR A 194 -0.46 -7.22 -18.99
CA THR A 194 -0.97 -7.47 -17.63
C THR A 194 -0.36 -8.74 -17.05
N ASP A 195 -0.16 -8.75 -15.73
CA ASP A 195 0.20 -9.91 -14.94
C ASP A 195 -0.91 -10.99 -14.98
N PRO A 196 -0.67 -12.18 -15.56
CA PRO A 196 -1.64 -13.29 -15.54
C PRO A 196 -2.04 -13.75 -14.12
N HIS A 197 -1.19 -13.44 -13.14
CA HIS A 197 -1.30 -13.79 -11.74
C HIS A 197 -1.73 -12.61 -10.85
N GLN A 198 -2.28 -11.54 -11.43
CA GLN A 198 -2.81 -10.37 -10.71
C GLN A 198 -3.88 -10.72 -9.65
N GLU A 199 -3.99 -9.89 -8.61
CA GLU A 199 -5.02 -10.06 -7.57
C GLU A 199 -6.40 -9.66 -8.07
N TYR A 200 -6.44 -8.57 -8.84
CA TYR A 200 -7.65 -8.06 -9.44
C TYR A 200 -7.36 -7.39 -10.78
N THR A 201 -8.42 -7.03 -11.50
CA THR A 201 -8.35 -6.25 -12.75
C THR A 201 -9.13 -4.97 -12.56
N ARG A 202 -8.49 -3.82 -12.78
CA ARG A 202 -9.16 -2.51 -12.79
C ARG A 202 -8.78 -1.79 -14.08
N ASN A 203 -9.76 -1.21 -14.76
CA ASN A 203 -9.56 -0.47 -16.03
C ASN A 203 -8.70 -1.21 -17.07
N GLY A 204 -8.77 -2.54 -17.12
CA GLY A 204 -7.98 -3.37 -18.02
C GLY A 204 -6.52 -3.61 -17.60
N ASN A 205 -6.08 -3.06 -16.47
CA ASN A 205 -4.74 -3.22 -15.92
C ASN A 205 -4.73 -4.21 -14.74
N SER A 206 -3.55 -4.74 -14.44
CA SER A 206 -3.32 -5.56 -13.26
C SER A 206 -3.41 -4.71 -12.00
N GLU A 207 -4.00 -5.28 -10.97
CA GLU A 207 -4.11 -4.64 -9.67
C GLU A 207 -3.49 -5.51 -8.57
N ILE A 208 -2.83 -4.83 -7.63
CA ILE A 208 -2.35 -5.38 -6.37
C ILE A 208 -2.81 -4.47 -5.22
N TYR A 209 -3.21 -5.08 -4.10
CA TYR A 209 -3.55 -4.33 -2.89
C TYR A 209 -2.34 -4.28 -1.94
N ILE A 210 -1.91 -3.07 -1.60
CA ILE A 210 -0.90 -2.80 -0.58
C ILE A 210 -1.60 -2.62 0.75
N LEU A 211 -1.19 -3.40 1.77
CA LEU A 211 -1.81 -3.32 3.08
C LEU A 211 -1.64 -1.92 3.67
N GLU A 212 -2.70 -1.44 4.32
CA GLU A 212 -2.71 -0.21 5.10
C GLU A 212 -2.23 -0.49 6.53
N SER A 213 -1.40 0.38 7.10
CA SER A 213 -1.08 0.29 8.53
C SER A 213 -2.30 0.72 9.33
N THR A 214 -2.64 -0.04 10.38
CA THR A 214 -3.60 0.44 11.38
C THR A 214 -3.00 1.52 12.28
N VAL A 215 -1.66 1.59 12.38
CA VAL A 215 -0.93 2.60 13.17
C VAL A 215 0.37 2.96 12.45
N LYS A 216 0.64 4.24 12.22
CA LYS A 216 1.94 4.73 11.73
C LYS A 216 2.69 5.37 12.90
N LEU A 217 4.02 5.41 12.85
CA LEU A 217 4.83 5.96 13.94
C LEU A 217 5.81 6.99 13.38
N ALA A 218 5.77 8.22 13.89
CA ALA A 218 6.82 9.19 13.67
C ALA A 218 7.77 9.19 14.86
N ARG A 219 9.07 9.04 14.62
CA ARG A 219 10.12 9.16 15.63
C ARG A 219 11.08 10.24 15.20
N GLY A 220 11.58 11.00 16.16
CA GLY A 220 12.60 11.98 15.85
C GLY A 220 13.16 12.62 17.09
N TYR A 221 13.93 13.67 16.85
CA TYR A 221 14.59 14.44 17.86
C TYR A 221 14.53 15.91 17.50
N VAL A 222 14.21 16.76 18.47
CA VAL A 222 14.29 18.21 18.31
C VAL A 222 15.51 18.76 19.03
N THR A 223 16.10 19.78 18.43
CA THR A 223 17.13 20.63 19.04
C THR A 223 16.58 22.05 19.16
N SER A 224 17.33 22.96 19.76
CA SER A 224 17.00 24.38 19.77
C SER A 224 18.23 25.20 19.45
N ASP A 225 18.03 26.42 18.96
CA ASP A 225 19.07 27.43 18.80
C ASP A 225 19.47 28.11 20.13
N PHE A 226 19.01 27.59 21.27
CA PHE A 226 19.30 28.07 22.61
C PHE A 226 19.73 26.93 23.55
N ASP A 227 20.82 27.12 24.28
CA ASP A 227 21.53 26.05 25.03
C ASP A 227 20.88 25.68 26.38
N SER A 228 19.66 26.14 26.68
CA SER A 228 19.00 25.93 27.98
C SER A 228 17.49 25.82 27.84
N ILE A 229 17.06 24.90 26.99
CA ILE A 229 15.64 24.62 26.75
C ILE A 229 15.24 23.35 27.49
N ASN A 230 14.13 23.44 28.21
CA ASN A 230 13.46 22.29 28.77
C ASN A 230 12.56 21.65 27.70
N TYR A 231 13.04 20.61 27.01
CA TYR A 231 12.28 19.99 25.92
C TYR A 231 11.00 19.30 26.39
N SER A 232 10.89 18.92 27.67
CA SER A 232 9.66 18.32 28.21
C SER A 232 8.48 19.29 28.25
N GLU A 233 8.71 20.59 28.04
CA GLU A 233 7.66 21.61 27.90
C GLU A 233 7.19 21.79 26.44
N VAL A 234 7.82 21.12 25.49
CA VAL A 234 7.43 21.16 24.09
C VAL A 234 6.30 20.16 23.87
N LYS A 235 5.15 20.68 23.45
CA LYS A 235 4.00 19.89 23.03
C LYS A 235 4.14 19.58 21.54
N LEU A 236 4.17 18.31 21.20
CA LEU A 236 3.97 17.80 19.85
C LEU A 236 2.49 17.48 19.66
N ALA A 237 1.90 17.91 18.55
CA ALA A 237 0.52 17.66 18.22
C ALA A 237 0.31 17.38 16.72
N THR A 238 -0.79 16.70 16.39
CA THR A 238 -1.24 16.47 15.02
C THR A 238 -2.76 16.57 14.91
N LYS A 239 -3.29 16.53 13.68
CA LYS A 239 -4.71 16.40 13.35
C LYS A 239 -5.56 17.42 14.10
N LYS A 240 -5.30 18.70 13.85
CA LYS A 240 -5.96 19.82 14.54
C LYS A 240 -5.84 19.74 16.07
N GLY A 241 -4.69 19.32 16.57
CA GLY A 241 -4.43 19.22 18.01
C GLY A 241 -5.19 18.12 18.74
N SER A 242 -5.99 17.30 18.05
CA SER A 242 -6.79 16.23 18.65
C SER A 242 -5.94 15.14 19.31
N ARG A 243 -4.69 15.00 18.86
CA ARG A 243 -3.69 14.13 19.48
C ARG A 243 -2.47 14.97 19.82
N SER A 244 -1.94 14.79 21.02
CA SER A 244 -0.73 15.46 21.44
C SER A 244 0.03 14.68 22.50
N MET A 245 1.33 14.98 22.62
CA MET A 245 2.21 14.52 23.69
C MET A 245 3.21 15.61 24.04
N TYR A 246 3.84 15.49 25.20
CA TYR A 246 5.08 16.24 25.49
C TYR A 246 6.29 15.42 25.06
N LEU A 247 7.36 16.09 24.65
CA LEU A 247 8.63 15.42 24.32
C LEU A 247 9.30 14.89 25.59
N ASP A 248 10.30 14.02 25.42
CA ASP A 248 11.19 13.66 26.52
C ASP A 248 12.13 14.83 26.91
N SER A 249 12.89 14.66 27.99
CA SER A 249 13.82 15.69 28.49
C SER A 249 14.94 16.02 27.51
N ASP A 250 15.27 15.08 26.63
CA ASP A 250 16.34 15.24 25.66
C ASP A 250 15.79 15.86 24.36
N GLY A 251 14.47 15.87 24.13
CA GLY A 251 13.85 16.35 22.88
C GLY A 251 13.48 15.23 21.90
N GLY A 252 13.63 13.98 22.30
CA GLY A 252 13.15 12.82 21.57
C GLY A 252 11.64 12.66 21.65
N TYR A 253 11.08 12.02 20.62
CA TYR A 253 9.68 11.62 20.59
C TYR A 253 9.46 10.36 19.77
N SER A 254 8.40 9.64 20.11
CA SER A 254 7.84 8.57 19.31
C SER A 254 6.32 8.69 19.36
N PHE A 255 5.72 9.06 18.25
CA PHE A 255 4.34 9.54 18.17
C PHE A 255 3.54 8.73 17.18
N ALA A 256 2.48 8.08 17.66
CA ALA A 256 1.59 7.30 16.82
C ALA A 256 0.69 8.21 15.99
N MET A 257 0.56 7.89 14.71
CA MET A 257 -0.11 8.67 13.68
C MET A 257 -1.15 7.83 12.96
N GLU A 258 -2.18 8.49 12.45
CA GLU A 258 -3.35 7.86 11.84
C GLU A 258 -3.72 8.62 10.57
N GLY A 259 -3.79 7.90 9.46
CA GLY A 259 -4.20 8.45 8.18
C GLY A 259 -3.32 7.98 7.03
N ASN A 260 -3.76 8.30 5.81
CA ASN A 260 -3.02 8.08 4.58
C ASN A 260 -2.86 9.45 3.89
N GLY A 261 -1.63 9.86 3.59
CA GLY A 261 -1.32 11.14 2.94
C GLY A 261 -0.47 12.08 3.79
N ARG A 262 -0.49 13.37 3.45
CA ARG A 262 0.27 14.41 4.15
C ARG A 262 -0.36 14.72 5.50
N GLU A 263 0.42 14.66 6.56
CA GLU A 263 0.07 15.08 7.91
C GLU A 263 1.16 16.04 8.44
N TYR A 264 0.92 16.73 9.56
CA TYR A 264 1.89 17.67 10.14
C TYR A 264 2.20 17.35 11.59
N LEU A 265 3.49 17.27 11.91
CA LEU A 265 3.97 17.29 13.28
C LEU A 265 4.13 18.75 13.70
N VAL A 266 3.30 19.20 14.64
CA VAL A 266 3.33 20.59 15.12
C VAL A 266 3.92 20.65 16.51
N PHE A 267 5.07 21.31 16.63
CA PHE A 267 5.79 21.52 17.88
C PHE A 267 5.48 22.92 18.40
N ARG A 268 5.12 23.01 19.68
CA ARG A 268 4.88 24.30 20.34
C ARG A 268 5.29 24.30 21.80
N SER A 269 5.80 25.44 22.26
CA SER A 269 6.04 25.73 23.67
C SER A 269 5.88 27.24 23.91
N ILE A 270 5.72 27.65 25.17
CA ILE A 270 5.79 29.06 25.54
C ILE A 270 7.18 29.67 25.24
N ASN A 271 8.22 28.85 25.23
CA ASN A 271 9.62 29.27 25.13
C ASN A 271 10.19 29.23 23.70
N LEU A 272 9.56 28.47 22.81
CA LEU A 272 10.00 28.22 21.44
C LEU A 272 8.92 28.69 20.45
N HIS A 273 9.33 29.19 19.30
CA HIS A 273 8.42 29.46 18.19
C HIS A 273 7.78 28.16 17.71
N ILE A 274 6.50 28.24 17.36
CA ILE A 274 5.77 27.13 16.77
C ILE A 274 6.43 26.70 15.44
N ARG A 275 6.51 25.39 15.21
CA ARG A 275 7.04 24.80 13.98
C ARG A 275 6.16 23.64 13.55
N ALA A 276 5.80 23.59 12.27
CA ALA A 276 5.12 22.44 11.66
C ALA A 276 6.08 21.75 10.69
N ILE A 277 6.07 20.42 10.69
CA ILE A 277 6.84 19.62 9.74
C ILE A 277 5.85 18.77 8.94
N PRO A 278 5.80 18.92 7.61
CA PRO A 278 5.02 18.02 6.79
C PRO A 278 5.66 16.63 6.82
N ILE A 279 4.84 15.62 6.99
CA ILE A 279 5.22 14.23 6.82
C ILE A 279 4.29 13.58 5.81
N ASP A 280 4.84 12.69 5.00
CA ASP A 280 4.04 11.88 4.10
C ASP A 280 3.87 10.48 4.68
N LEU A 281 2.66 10.22 5.17
CA LEU A 281 2.30 8.92 5.71
C LEU A 281 1.92 7.93 4.63
N SER A 282 1.78 8.33 3.36
CA SER A 282 1.29 7.44 2.31
C SER A 282 2.19 6.21 2.10
N THR A 283 3.49 6.33 2.40
CA THR A 283 4.51 5.34 2.05
C THR A 283 5.12 4.59 3.24
N VAL A 284 4.98 5.04 4.49
CA VAL A 284 5.78 4.50 5.61
C VAL A 284 4.97 4.11 6.84
N THR A 285 5.38 3.02 7.50
CA THR A 285 4.88 2.59 8.82
C THR A 285 5.65 3.26 9.95
N LEU A 286 6.96 3.47 9.76
CA LEU A 286 7.86 4.21 10.64
C LEU A 286 8.50 5.33 9.84
N TYR A 287 8.29 6.57 10.29
CA TYR A 287 8.94 7.74 9.73
C TYR A 287 9.98 8.25 10.72
N GLU A 288 11.25 8.11 10.37
CA GLU A 288 12.37 8.72 11.09
C GLU A 288 12.49 10.17 10.62
N VAL A 289 11.94 11.08 11.41
CA VAL A 289 11.93 12.52 11.16
C VAL A 289 13.36 13.05 11.32
N PRO A 290 13.90 13.77 10.33
CA PRO A 290 15.20 14.43 10.46
C PRO A 290 15.24 15.33 11.69
N THR A 291 16.41 15.42 12.33
CA THR A 291 16.60 16.29 13.50
C THR A 291 16.15 17.71 13.19
N THR A 292 15.24 18.22 14.02
CA THR A 292 14.55 19.48 13.78
C THR A 292 14.98 20.52 14.80
N THR A 293 15.49 21.66 14.36
CA THR A 293 15.82 22.78 15.26
C THR A 293 14.62 23.70 15.50
N LEU A 294 14.23 23.89 16.75
CA LEU A 294 13.18 24.83 17.16
C LEU A 294 13.80 26.15 17.58
N SER A 295 13.39 27.25 16.94
CA SER A 295 13.86 28.59 17.30
C SER A 295 13.29 29.07 18.63
N ALA A 296 14.13 29.58 19.51
CA ALA A 296 13.72 30.20 20.75
C ALA A 296 12.99 31.52 20.49
N LYS A 297 11.93 31.78 21.26
CA LYS A 297 11.27 33.08 21.23
C LYS A 297 12.20 34.14 21.81
N ARG A 298 12.49 35.19 21.03
CA ARG A 298 13.18 36.39 21.54
C ARG A 298 12.16 37.37 22.11
N SER A 299 12.65 38.35 22.87
CA SER A 299 11.77 39.35 23.47
C SER A 299 11.02 40.13 22.40
N GLY A 300 9.72 40.25 22.60
CA GLY A 300 8.80 40.92 21.67
C GLY A 300 8.56 40.22 20.33
N GLU A 301 8.96 38.96 20.18
CA GLU A 301 8.63 38.13 19.02
C GLU A 301 7.38 37.29 19.25
N LEU A 302 6.57 37.15 18.19
CA LEU A 302 5.38 36.31 18.17
C LEU A 302 5.29 35.65 16.78
N LYS A 303 5.44 34.33 16.70
CA LYS A 303 5.22 33.54 15.47
C LYS A 303 3.89 32.80 15.56
N VAL A 304 3.07 32.90 14.52
CA VAL A 304 1.87 32.08 14.32
C VAL A 304 1.99 31.28 13.04
N ILE A 305 1.39 30.08 13.04
CA ILE A 305 1.24 29.26 11.84
C ILE A 305 -0.20 28.78 11.71
N LEU A 306 -0.65 28.61 10.48
CA LEU A 306 -1.92 28.00 10.11
C LEU A 306 -1.61 26.86 9.13
N VAL A 307 -1.94 25.64 9.53
CA VAL A 307 -1.81 24.46 8.68
C VAL A 307 -3.06 24.36 7.81
N ALA A 308 -2.94 24.56 6.50
CA ALA A 308 -4.11 24.70 5.62
C ALA A 308 -4.99 23.44 5.59
N SER A 309 -4.39 22.25 5.63
CA SER A 309 -5.12 20.97 5.63
C SER A 309 -5.95 20.73 6.89
N ASP A 310 -5.74 21.51 7.95
CA ASP A 310 -6.57 21.48 9.14
C ASP A 310 -7.91 22.19 8.95
N PHE A 311 -8.17 22.81 7.81
CA PHE A 311 -9.42 23.52 7.56
C PHE A 311 -9.92 23.27 6.14
N THR A 312 -11.21 23.50 5.93
CA THR A 312 -11.82 23.48 4.60
C THR A 312 -11.76 24.88 4.00
N ASP A 313 -11.48 24.98 2.70
CA ASP A 313 -11.58 26.21 1.92
C ASP A 313 -10.71 27.38 2.42
N VAL A 314 -9.46 27.07 2.81
CA VAL A 314 -8.46 28.09 3.14
C VAL A 314 -8.10 28.88 1.89
N SER A 315 -8.31 30.19 1.92
CA SER A 315 -7.98 31.11 0.84
C SER A 315 -7.60 32.49 1.38
N ASN A 316 -6.40 32.96 1.04
CA ASN A 316 -5.83 34.22 1.52
C ASN A 316 -5.94 34.40 3.06
N PRO A 317 -5.42 33.45 3.86
CA PRO A 317 -5.65 33.48 5.30
C PRO A 317 -4.98 34.68 5.98
N THR A 318 -5.65 35.21 6.99
CA THR A 318 -5.13 36.31 7.84
C THR A 318 -5.21 35.94 9.32
N VAL A 319 -4.44 36.62 10.15
CA VAL A 319 -4.53 36.54 11.62
C VAL A 319 -5.01 37.87 12.18
N VAL A 320 -5.90 37.82 13.18
CA VAL A 320 -6.34 38.96 13.98
C VAL A 320 -6.06 38.67 15.45
N GLY A 321 -5.76 39.69 16.23
CA GLY A 321 -5.56 39.50 17.66
C GLY A 321 -5.28 40.78 18.43
N SER A 322 -5.35 40.66 19.75
CA SER A 322 -5.13 41.75 20.69
C SER A 322 -3.75 42.44 20.57
N PHE A 323 -2.74 41.75 20.02
CA PHE A 323 -1.38 42.30 19.83
C PHE A 323 -1.25 43.34 18.70
N LYS A 324 -2.20 43.43 17.76
CA LYS A 324 -2.29 44.49 16.73
C LYS A 324 -3.68 45.14 16.65
N GLY A 325 -4.59 44.74 17.53
CA GLY A 325 -6.01 45.13 17.50
C GLY A 325 -6.84 44.22 16.60
N TRP A 326 -8.05 43.89 17.04
CA TRP A 326 -8.96 42.96 16.36
C TRP A 326 -9.45 43.44 14.97
N SER A 327 -9.45 44.76 14.74
CA SER A 327 -9.91 45.36 13.48
C SER A 327 -8.81 45.46 12.40
N ASN A 328 -7.65 44.85 12.61
CA ASN A 328 -6.50 44.98 11.71
C ASN A 328 -5.95 43.60 11.28
N PRO A 329 -6.63 42.90 10.33
CA PRO A 329 -6.18 41.61 9.84
C PRO A 329 -4.77 41.67 9.24
N GLN A 330 -3.93 40.70 9.59
CA GLN A 330 -2.55 40.59 9.13
C GLN A 330 -2.43 39.36 8.23
N GLN A 331 -1.92 39.54 7.01
CA GLN A 331 -1.74 38.44 6.06
C GLN A 331 -0.78 37.36 6.60
N LEU A 332 -1.12 36.09 6.38
CA LEU A 332 -0.22 34.96 6.55
C LEU A 332 0.33 34.52 5.18
N TYR A 333 1.53 33.93 5.17
CA TYR A 333 2.29 33.63 3.96
C TYR A 333 2.82 32.19 3.95
N ASP A 334 2.79 31.54 2.78
CA ASP A 334 3.35 30.20 2.49
C ASP A 334 4.28 30.34 1.26
N ASP A 335 5.24 31.25 1.37
CA ASP A 335 6.10 31.72 0.27
C ASP A 335 7.59 31.81 0.64
N GLY A 336 7.99 31.25 1.79
CA GLY A 336 9.34 31.32 2.34
C GLY A 336 9.71 32.68 2.93
N THR A 337 8.75 33.58 3.15
CA THR A 337 8.96 34.89 3.75
C THR A 337 8.22 35.05 5.07
N ASN A 338 8.45 36.16 5.79
CA ASN A 338 7.72 36.51 7.02
C ASN A 338 7.76 35.44 8.12
N GLY A 339 8.85 34.67 8.19
CA GLY A 339 9.04 33.58 9.15
C GLY A 339 8.58 32.21 8.67
N ASP A 340 8.02 32.13 7.46
CA ASP A 340 7.81 30.87 6.75
C ASP A 340 9.16 30.24 6.36
N GLU A 341 9.28 28.94 6.61
CA GLU A 341 10.52 28.19 6.41
C GLU A 341 10.58 27.49 5.06
N VAL A 342 9.42 27.05 4.53
CA VAL A 342 9.35 26.25 3.30
C VAL A 342 8.15 26.71 2.49
N ALA A 343 8.43 27.40 1.37
CA ALA A 343 7.39 27.89 0.48
C ALA A 343 6.56 26.75 -0.16
N GLY A 344 5.23 26.92 -0.17
CA GLY A 344 4.27 26.02 -0.81
C GLY A 344 4.06 24.70 -0.08
N ASP A 345 4.44 24.62 1.20
CA ASP A 345 4.27 23.40 1.97
C ASP A 345 2.86 23.27 2.56
N GLY A 346 2.06 24.34 2.56
CA GLY A 346 0.72 24.40 3.14
C GLY A 346 0.67 24.98 4.56
N VAL A 347 1.78 25.51 5.08
CA VAL A 347 1.91 26.12 6.41
C VAL A 347 2.02 27.64 6.27
N TYR A 348 0.89 28.32 6.43
CA TYR A 348 0.83 29.78 6.37
C TYR A 348 1.37 30.40 7.66
N THR A 349 2.41 31.21 7.53
CA THR A 349 3.19 31.72 8.67
C THR A 349 3.21 33.24 8.72
N ARG A 350 3.31 33.78 9.95
CA ARG A 350 3.65 35.19 10.19
C ARG A 350 4.45 35.34 11.49
N LEU A 351 5.61 35.97 11.37
CA LEU A 351 6.43 36.44 12.48
C LEU A 351 6.19 37.94 12.72
N PHE A 352 5.84 38.29 13.95
CA PHE A 352 5.77 39.67 14.43
C PHE A 352 6.95 39.97 15.34
N THR A 353 7.40 41.21 15.31
CA THR A 353 8.47 41.75 16.18
C THR A 353 8.00 43.02 16.86
N GLY A 354 8.65 43.38 17.97
CA GLY A 354 8.32 44.59 18.75
C GLY A 354 6.96 44.54 19.44
N ILE A 355 6.45 43.35 19.74
CA ILE A 355 5.25 43.19 20.57
C ILE A 355 5.66 43.33 22.04
N ALA A 356 4.83 43.96 22.87
CA ALA A 356 5.14 44.04 24.30
C ALA A 356 5.07 42.63 24.93
N PRO A 357 5.85 42.34 25.98
CA PRO A 357 5.70 41.09 26.73
C PRO A 357 4.28 40.92 27.28
N GLY A 358 3.74 39.70 27.23
CA GLY A 358 2.40 39.40 27.73
C GLY A 358 1.72 38.22 27.04
N SER A 359 0.48 37.94 27.46
CA SER A 359 -0.40 36.94 26.83
C SER A 359 -1.41 37.64 25.94
N TYR A 360 -1.54 37.15 24.71
CA TYR A 360 -2.42 37.73 23.71
C TYR A 360 -3.41 36.71 23.19
N GLN A 361 -4.66 37.16 23.00
CA GLN A 361 -5.71 36.44 22.30
C GLN A 361 -5.63 36.71 20.79
N TYR A 362 -5.90 35.68 19.98
CA TYR A 362 -5.92 35.76 18.51
C TYR A 362 -6.84 34.70 17.87
N ALA A 363 -7.12 34.89 16.58
CA ALA A 363 -7.83 33.94 15.73
C ALA A 363 -7.36 34.06 14.28
N PHE A 364 -7.63 33.03 13.47
CA PHE A 364 -7.36 33.04 12.04
C PHE A 364 -8.64 33.28 11.26
N ASN A 365 -8.61 34.17 10.28
CA ASN A 365 -9.61 34.18 9.22
C ASN A 365 -9.09 33.31 8.08
N ILE A 366 -9.66 32.12 7.90
CA ILE A 366 -9.22 31.16 6.88
C ILE A 366 -9.69 31.55 5.47
N ASN A 367 -10.74 32.35 5.39
CA ASN A 367 -11.24 33.03 4.19
C ASN A 367 -12.02 34.28 4.63
N SER A 368 -12.74 34.93 3.70
CA SER A 368 -13.49 36.17 3.99
C SER A 368 -14.67 36.00 4.96
N GLU A 369 -15.14 34.77 5.19
CA GLU A 369 -16.38 34.49 5.93
C GLU A 369 -16.13 33.72 7.24
N ASN A 370 -15.03 32.98 7.32
CA ASN A 370 -14.79 32.03 8.39
C ASN A 370 -13.59 32.42 9.26
N GLN A 371 -13.87 32.61 10.54
CA GLN A 371 -12.87 32.76 11.59
C GLN A 371 -12.81 31.49 12.43
N VAL A 372 -11.59 31.02 12.70
CA VAL A 372 -11.31 29.79 13.44
C VAL A 372 -10.23 30.02 14.49
N LYS A 373 -10.22 29.16 15.51
CA LYS A 373 -9.15 29.10 16.49
C LYS A 373 -7.96 28.34 15.94
N ASP A 374 -6.78 28.64 16.47
CA ASP A 374 -5.60 27.82 16.33
C ASP A 374 -5.77 26.53 17.15
N PRO A 375 -5.86 25.35 16.50
CA PRO A 375 -5.94 24.07 17.20
C PRO A 375 -4.69 23.76 18.04
N TYR A 376 -3.57 24.44 17.77
CA TYR A 376 -2.29 24.26 18.43
C TYR A 376 -1.98 25.35 19.45
N GLN A 377 -2.97 26.11 19.96
CA GLN A 377 -2.80 27.20 20.94
C GLN A 377 -1.99 26.80 22.21
N GLU A 378 -1.38 27.80 22.88
CA GLU A 378 -0.55 27.57 24.08
C GLU A 378 -1.37 27.41 25.36
N SER A 379 -2.57 27.98 25.38
CA SER A 379 -3.50 27.90 26.50
C SER A 379 -4.93 27.87 25.99
N GLU A 380 -5.81 27.25 26.76
CA GLU A 380 -7.22 27.16 26.45
C GLU A 380 -7.97 28.45 26.82
N ASP A 381 -8.76 28.93 25.87
CA ASP A 381 -9.80 29.95 26.04
C ASP A 381 -11.03 29.49 25.25
N ALA A 382 -12.23 29.84 25.69
CA ALA A 382 -13.46 29.34 25.06
C ALA A 382 -13.66 29.90 23.64
N THR A 383 -13.21 31.13 23.39
CA THR A 383 -13.52 31.91 22.19
C THR A 383 -12.31 32.07 21.28
N TYR A 384 -11.13 32.32 21.85
CA TYR A 384 -9.92 32.68 21.09
C TYR A 384 -8.76 31.76 21.41
N SER A 385 -7.70 31.88 20.63
CA SER A 385 -6.41 31.21 20.89
C SER A 385 -5.51 32.11 21.71
N ILE A 386 -4.74 31.54 22.63
CA ILE A 386 -3.79 32.29 23.46
C ILE A 386 -2.35 31.99 23.02
N ILE A 387 -1.53 33.04 22.95
CA ILE A 387 -0.09 32.99 22.71
C ILE A 387 0.65 33.92 23.69
N GLY A 388 1.78 33.45 24.22
CA GLY A 388 2.69 34.24 25.06
C GLY A 388 3.83 34.89 24.26
N VAL A 389 4.16 36.13 24.63
CA VAL A 389 5.31 36.91 24.17
C VAL A 389 6.23 37.20 25.34
N LYS A 390 7.54 37.02 25.14
CA LYS A 390 8.57 37.23 26.16
C LYS A 390 8.99 38.68 26.33
#